data_AF-A0A3L9M3P3-F1
#
_entry.id   AF-A0A3L9M3P3-F1
#
_cell.length_a   1.000
_cell.length_b   1.000
_cell.length_c   1.000
_cell.angle_alpha   90.00
_cell.angle_beta   90.00
_cell.angle_gamma   90.00
#
_symmetry.space_group_name_H-M   'P 1'
#
loop_
_entity.id
_entity.type
_entity.pdbx_description
1 polymer ?
#
loop_
_entity_poly.entity_id
_entity_poly.type
_entity_poly.pdbx_seq_one_letter_code
_entity_poly.pdbx_strand_id
1 'polypeptide(L)'
;MKLEDFDQMLNKIIQTIELKYYEVDYNNIIVNPSQFYEGYLEIVQELNIPLISKTDFIKNLKESHYFIKSKKSYRFKGRITSVFYLLKI
;
A
#
# COMPACT_ATOMS: atom_id res chain seq x y z
N MET A 1 4.62 -10.34 12.93
CA MET A 1 4.46 -8.89 13.17
C MET A 1 3.10 -8.69 13.81
N LYS A 2 2.94 -7.83 14.82
CA LYS A 2 1.60 -7.47 15.31
C LYS A 2 0.95 -6.49 14.33
N LEU A 3 -0.37 -6.45 14.28
CA LEU A 3 -1.10 -5.59 13.33
C LEU A 3 -0.81 -4.09 13.57
N GLU A 4 -0.70 -3.68 14.83
CA GLU A 4 -0.35 -2.30 15.20
C GLU A 4 1.03 -1.88 14.69
N ASP A 5 2.02 -2.79 14.73
CA ASP A 5 3.36 -2.54 14.18
C ASP A 5 3.29 -2.38 12.64
N PHE A 6 2.42 -3.17 11.99
CA PHE A 6 2.20 -3.09 10.55
C PHE A 6 1.53 -1.78 10.15
N ASP A 7 0.57 -1.27 10.93
CA ASP A 7 -0.11 -0.01 10.64
C ASP A 7 0.83 1.20 10.75
N GLN A 8 1.75 1.19 11.74
CA GLN A 8 2.79 2.21 11.84
C GLN A 8 3.75 2.15 10.67
N MET A 9 4.15 0.95 10.25
CA MET A 9 4.97 0.73 9.07
C MET A 9 4.26 1.22 7.80
N LEU A 10 2.97 0.88 7.63
CA LEU A 10 2.17 1.28 6.48
C LEU A 10 2.02 2.79 6.38
N ASN A 11 1.83 3.47 7.51
CA ASN A 11 1.79 4.93 7.55
C ASN A 11 3.11 5.55 7.05
N LYS A 12 4.25 5.07 7.55
CA LYS A 12 5.57 5.52 7.05
C LYS A 12 5.73 5.27 5.55
N ILE A 13 5.33 4.09 5.07
CA ILE A 13 5.39 3.76 3.64
C ILE A 13 4.54 4.75 2.85
N ILE A 14 3.28 4.99 3.25
CA ILE A 14 2.38 5.93 2.55
C ILE A 14 2.97 7.35 2.51
N GLN A 15 3.64 7.80 3.57
CA GLN A 15 4.26 9.12 3.64
C GLN A 15 5.53 9.25 2.79
N THR A 16 6.31 8.17 2.64
CA THR A 16 7.59 8.21 1.93
C THR A 16 7.49 7.75 0.47
N ILE A 17 6.52 6.89 0.15
CA ILE A 17 6.38 6.33 -1.18
C ILE A 17 6.00 7.42 -2.19
N GLU A 18 6.62 7.40 -3.36
CA GLU A 18 6.38 8.42 -4.39
C GLU A 18 5.02 8.24 -5.08
N LEU A 19 4.46 9.34 -5.61
CA LEU A 19 3.24 9.35 -6.44
C LEU A 19 3.33 8.48 -7.70
N LYS A 20 4.51 7.94 -8.04
CA LYS A 20 4.61 6.95 -9.10
C LYS A 20 4.03 5.58 -8.71
N TYR A 21 3.81 5.31 -7.42
CA TYR A 21 3.32 4.02 -6.92
C TYR A 21 1.85 4.04 -6.47
N TYR A 22 1.26 5.23 -6.34
CA TYR A 22 -0.16 5.40 -5.99
C TYR A 22 -0.79 6.62 -6.68
N GLU A 23 -2.11 6.63 -6.74
CA GLU A 23 -2.92 7.78 -7.15
C GLU A 23 -3.79 8.23 -5.98
N VAL A 24 -4.19 9.50 -5.97
CA VAL A 24 -5.06 10.06 -4.92
C VAL A 24 -6.43 10.32 -5.50
N ASP A 25 -7.47 9.83 -4.83
CA ASP A 25 -8.87 10.03 -5.18
C ASP A 25 -9.62 10.56 -3.96
N TYR A 26 -9.79 11.89 -3.89
CA TYR A 26 -10.33 12.62 -2.75
C TYR A 26 -9.63 12.24 -1.42
N ASN A 27 -10.31 11.43 -0.60
CA ASN A 27 -9.86 10.99 0.73
C ASN A 27 -9.21 9.60 0.69
N ASN A 28 -8.98 9.03 -0.50
CA ASN A 28 -8.45 7.69 -0.66
C ASN A 28 -7.13 7.72 -1.42
N ILE A 29 -6.29 6.75 -1.08
CA ILE A 29 -5.10 6.38 -1.82
C ILE A 29 -5.44 5.12 -2.62
N ILE A 30 -5.18 5.17 -3.92
CA ILE A 30 -5.40 4.07 -4.85
C ILE A 30 -4.05 3.49 -5.23
N VAL A 31 -3.85 2.22 -4.89
CA VAL A 31 -2.57 1.53 -5.13
C VAL A 31 -2.75 0.33 -6.04
N ASN A 32 -1.86 0.18 -7.01
CA ASN A 32 -1.67 -1.11 -7.66
C ASN A 32 -0.92 -2.03 -6.68
N PRO A 33 -1.42 -3.23 -6.32
CA PRO A 33 -0.81 -4.07 -5.29
C PRO A 33 0.64 -4.48 -5.58
N SER A 34 0.99 -4.69 -6.85
CA SER A 34 2.35 -5.10 -7.21
C SER A 34 3.32 -3.92 -7.13
N GLN A 35 2.94 -2.77 -7.67
CA GLN A 35 3.77 -1.55 -7.60
C GLN A 35 3.89 -1.02 -6.18
N PHE A 36 2.85 -1.17 -5.37
CA PHE A 36 2.88 -0.79 -3.97
C PHE A 36 3.83 -1.67 -3.16
N TYR A 37 3.90 -2.97 -3.47
CA TYR A 37 4.89 -3.86 -2.88
C TYR A 37 6.32 -3.51 -3.33
N GLU A 38 6.52 -3.07 -4.57
CA GLU A 38 7.83 -2.58 -5.05
C GLU A 38 8.29 -1.36 -4.25
N GLY A 39 7.42 -0.35 -4.07
CA GLY A 39 7.76 0.80 -3.22
C GLY A 39 7.98 0.41 -1.75
N TYR A 40 7.23 -0.55 -1.23
CA TYR A 40 7.49 -1.13 0.10
C TYR A 40 8.91 -1.71 0.20
N LEU A 41 9.39 -2.47 -0.80
CA LEU A 41 10.74 -3.04 -0.78
C LEU A 41 11.82 -1.96 -0.71
N GLU A 42 11.64 -0.85 -1.45
CA GLU A 42 12.55 0.30 -1.42
C GLU A 42 12.62 0.91 -0.01
N ILE A 43 11.46 1.18 0.60
CA ILE A 43 11.37 1.80 1.94
C ILE A 43 11.91 0.88 3.04
N VAL A 44 11.66 -0.43 2.94
CA VAL A 44 12.17 -1.41 3.92
C VAL A 44 13.69 -1.45 3.94
N GLN A 45 14.30 -1.36 2.76
CA GLN A 45 15.76 -1.30 2.62
C GLN A 45 16.31 0.02 3.18
N GLU A 46 15.69 1.15 2.83
CA GLU A 46 16.11 2.48 3.29
C GLU A 46 16.01 2.63 4.81
N LEU A 47 14.90 2.17 5.41
CA LEU A 47 14.60 2.34 6.82
C LEU A 47 15.06 1.15 7.70
N ASN A 48 15.72 0.16 7.11
CA ASN A 48 16.19 -1.06 7.77
C ASN A 48 15.08 -1.79 8.57
N ILE A 49 13.90 -1.90 7.95
CA ILE A 49 12.71 -2.55 8.53
C ILE A 49 12.77 -4.07 8.20
N PRO A 50 12.19 -4.96 9.03
CA PRO A 50 12.10 -6.38 8.68
C PRO A 50 11.25 -6.63 7.41
N LEU A 51 11.85 -7.32 6.43
CA LEU A 51 11.17 -7.71 5.22
C LEU A 51 10.17 -8.86 5.47
N ILE A 52 8.90 -8.63 5.17
CA ILE A 52 7.89 -9.69 5.00
C ILE A 52 7.64 -10.04 3.53
N SER A 53 7.10 -11.24 3.28
CA SER A 53 6.77 -11.69 1.92
C SER A 53 5.63 -10.87 1.30
N LYS A 54 5.53 -10.87 -0.05
CA LYS A 54 4.42 -10.22 -0.77
C LYS A 54 3.05 -10.73 -0.33
N THR A 55 2.95 -12.04 -0.09
CA THR A 55 1.71 -12.67 0.35
C THR A 55 1.32 -12.15 1.73
N ASP A 56 2.26 -12.11 2.67
CA ASP A 56 2.03 -11.61 4.02
C ASP A 56 1.73 -10.11 4.03
N PHE A 57 2.43 -9.33 3.20
CA PHE A 57 2.18 -7.90 3.04
C PHE A 57 0.75 -7.65 2.56
N ILE A 58 0.30 -8.35 1.51
CA ILE A 58 -1.08 -8.20 1.00
C ILE A 58 -2.10 -8.67 2.03
N LYS A 59 -1.81 -9.75 2.77
CA LYS A 59 -2.69 -10.24 3.83
C LYS A 59 -2.84 -9.20 4.94
N ASN A 60 -1.73 -8.72 5.49
CA ASN A 60 -1.72 -7.71 6.56
C ASN A 60 -2.34 -6.40 6.08
N LEU A 61 -2.08 -5.99 4.83
CA LEU A 61 -2.71 -4.82 4.23
C LEU A 61 -4.23 -4.94 4.25
N LYS A 62 -4.79 -6.09 3.85
CA LYS A 62 -6.25 -6.32 3.85
C LYS A 62 -6.86 -6.38 5.25
N GLU A 63 -6.05 -6.68 6.26
CA GLU A 63 -6.44 -6.73 7.67
C GLU A 63 -6.27 -5.37 8.37
N SER A 64 -5.47 -4.45 7.79
CA SER A 64 -5.25 -3.09 8.33
C SER A 64 -6.53 -2.25 8.34
N HIS A 65 -6.65 -1.33 9.30
CA HIS A 65 -7.79 -0.40 9.35
C HIS A 65 -7.80 0.60 8.19
N TYR A 66 -6.66 0.79 7.52
CA TYR A 66 -6.56 1.65 6.34
C TYR A 66 -7.24 1.03 5.12
N PHE A 67 -7.38 -0.30 5.06
CA PHE A 67 -7.89 -0.96 3.87
C PHE A 67 -9.40 -0.81 3.70
N ILE A 68 -9.79 -0.28 2.54
CA ILE A 68 -11.19 -0.13 2.16
C ILE A 68 -11.57 -1.31 1.28
N LYS A 69 -12.48 -2.14 1.77
CA LYS A 69 -12.99 -3.31 1.03
C LYS A 69 -13.79 -2.86 -0.21
N SER A 70 -13.11 -2.83 -1.35
CA SER A 70 -13.66 -2.42 -2.64
C SER A 70 -13.21 -3.37 -3.75
N LYS A 71 -14.15 -3.90 -4.54
CA LYS A 71 -13.85 -4.71 -5.74
C LYS A 71 -13.88 -3.82 -6.98
N LYS A 72 -12.94 -2.88 -7.09
CA LYS A 72 -12.90 -1.95 -8.23
C LYS A 72 -11.58 -2.10 -8.98
N SER A 73 -11.67 -2.26 -10.30
CA SER A 73 -10.58 -1.93 -11.20
C SER A 73 -10.51 -0.41 -11.36
N TYR A 74 -9.32 0.12 -11.53
CA TYR A 74 -9.09 1.56 -11.69
C TYR A 74 -8.14 1.79 -12.87
N ARG A 75 -8.31 2.92 -13.56
CA ARG A 75 -7.38 3.33 -14.62
C ARG A 75 -6.16 3.96 -13.97
N PHE A 76 -5.20 3.14 -13.59
CA PHE A 76 -3.94 3.57 -13.02
C PHE A 76 -2.93 3.84 -14.15
N LYS A 77 -2.42 5.06 -14.26
CA LYS A 77 -1.45 5.47 -15.31
C LYS A 77 -1.83 5.03 -16.73
N GLY A 78 -3.11 5.15 -17.09
CA GLY A 78 -3.61 4.84 -18.43
C GLY A 78 -3.91 3.36 -18.70
N ARG A 79 -3.70 2.45 -17.74
CA ARG A 79 -4.10 1.04 -17.86
C ARG A 79 -5.16 0.68 -16.81
N ILE A 80 -6.18 -0.08 -17.21
CA ILE A 80 -7.14 -0.64 -16.25
C ILE A 80 -6.45 -1.77 -15.51
N THR A 81 -6.37 -1.66 -14.19
CA THR A 81 -5.72 -2.66 -13.33
C THR A 81 -6.49 -2.87 -12.04
N SER A 82 -6.24 -4.00 -11.37
CA SER A 82 -6.73 -4.26 -10.03
C SER A 82 -6.01 -3.35 -9.05
N VAL A 83 -6.78 -2.67 -8.19
CA VAL A 83 -6.23 -1.75 -7.18
C VAL A 83 -6.77 -2.05 -5.79
N PHE A 84 -6.05 -1.58 -4.78
CA PHE A 84 -6.57 -1.42 -3.44
C PHE A 84 -6.85 0.05 -3.15
N TYR A 85 -7.85 0.28 -2.32
CA TYR A 85 -8.17 1.59 -1.78
C TYR A 85 -7.73 1.60 -0.32
N LEU A 86 -6.95 2.61 0.04
CA LEU A 86 -6.50 2.88 1.40
C LEU A 86 -7.06 4.23 1.85
N LEU A 87 -7.42 4.36 3.12
CA LEU A 87 -7.73 5.66 3.71
C LEU A 87 -6.47 6.54 3.66
N LYS A 88 -6.63 7.76 3.18
CA LYS A 88 -5.57 8.76 3.23
C LYS A 88 -5.37 9.19 4.70
N ILE A 89 -4.10 9.24 5.11
CA ILE A 89 -3.66 9.58 6.48
C ILE A 89 -3.21 11.04 6.52
#